data_AF-A0AAE1CLH3-F1
#
_entry.id   AF-A0AAE1CLH3-F1
#
_cell.length_a   1.000
_cell.length_b   1.000
_cell.length_c   1.000
_cell.angle_alpha   90.00
_cell.angle_beta   90.00
_cell.angle_gamma   90.00
#
_symmetry.space_group_name_H-M   'P 1'
#
loop_
_entity.id
_entity.type
_entity.pdbx_description
1 polymer ?
#
loop_
_entity_poly.entity_id
_entity_poly.type
_entity_poly.pdbx_seq_one_letter_code
_entity_poly.pdbx_strand_id
1 'polypeptide(L)'
;MVTNNDFVVQCPSGSYGEECAATCSDHCAGDQNPCHHVNGTCDLGCDPGYQGSSCTQEYPVVDGLSEVTLKSSRHKNKWSSFFHSLSCGETFM
;
A
#
# COMPACT_ATOMS: atom_id res chain seq x y z
N MET A 1 12.93 10.44 -30.86
CA MET A 1 11.59 10.57 -30.28
C MET A 1 11.79 11.07 -28.86
N VAL A 2 11.98 12.38 -28.69
CA VAL A 2 11.84 13.00 -27.37
C VAL A 2 10.48 13.65 -27.44
N THR A 3 9.50 13.09 -26.74
CA THR A 3 8.15 13.67 -26.61
C THR A 3 8.30 14.97 -25.85
N ASN A 4 8.63 16.02 -26.60
CA ASN A 4 8.66 17.41 -26.18
C ASN A 4 7.30 17.74 -25.58
N ASN A 5 7.29 18.08 -24.28
CA ASN A 5 6.45 19.08 -23.62
C ASN A 5 6.11 18.66 -22.19
N ASP A 6 7.13 18.62 -21.34
CA ASP A 6 6.96 18.54 -19.88
C ASP A 6 6.57 19.93 -19.35
N PHE A 7 5.36 20.39 -19.69
CA PHE A 7 4.74 21.49 -18.94
C PHE A 7 4.25 20.91 -17.61
N VAL A 8 5.19 20.45 -16.80
CA VAL A 8 4.93 19.98 -15.45
C VAL A 8 4.77 21.23 -14.60
N VAL A 9 3.51 21.63 -14.43
CA VAL A 9 3.13 22.56 -13.37
C VAL A 9 3.52 21.88 -12.06
N GLN A 10 4.64 22.30 -11.49
CA GLN A 10 5.04 21.87 -10.17
C GLN A 10 4.11 22.55 -9.17
N CYS A 11 3.30 21.75 -8.50
CA CYS A 11 2.46 22.22 -7.43
C CYS A 11 3.26 22.32 -6.12
N PRO A 12 2.89 23.24 -5.22
CA PRO A 12 3.45 23.25 -3.87
C PRO A 12 3.20 21.91 -3.18
N SER A 13 4.08 21.54 -2.25
CA SER A 13 3.92 20.32 -1.45
C SER A 13 2.52 20.25 -0.86
N GLY A 14 1.84 19.12 -1.08
CA GLY A 14 0.46 18.92 -0.65
C GLY A 14 -0.61 19.32 -1.67
N SER A 15 -0.27 19.71 -2.90
CA SER A 15 -1.25 20.02 -3.97
C SER A 15 -0.92 19.32 -5.29
N TYR A 16 -1.92 19.06 -6.13
CA TYR A 16 -1.79 18.40 -7.43
C TYR A 16 -2.90 18.78 -8.41
N GLY A 17 -2.73 18.39 -9.67
CA GLY A 17 -3.72 18.56 -10.73
C GLY A 17 -3.58 19.85 -11.52
N GLU A 18 -4.56 20.12 -12.40
CA GLU A 18 -4.59 21.36 -13.20
C GLU A 18 -4.73 22.56 -12.25
N GLU A 19 -3.83 23.54 -12.38
CA GLU A 19 -3.75 24.73 -11.51
C GLU A 19 -3.58 24.41 -10.00
N CYS A 20 -3.13 23.19 -9.65
CA CYS A 20 -3.03 22.74 -8.26
C CYS A 20 -4.35 22.82 -7.49
N ALA A 21 -5.48 22.62 -8.18
CA ALA A 21 -6.82 22.71 -7.61
C ALA A 21 -7.15 21.57 -6.63
N ALA A 22 -6.39 20.47 -6.64
CA ALA A 22 -6.58 19.33 -5.74
C ALA A 22 -5.50 19.29 -4.66
N THR A 23 -5.86 18.82 -3.47
CA THR A 23 -4.98 18.71 -2.32
C THR A 23 -4.61 17.26 -2.07
N CYS A 24 -3.34 17.00 -1.77
CA CYS A 24 -2.88 15.66 -1.45
C CYS A 24 -3.38 15.21 -0.09
N SER A 25 -3.41 13.89 0.10
CA SER A 25 -3.79 13.32 1.38
C SER A 25 -2.66 13.46 2.39
N ASP A 26 -3.00 13.86 3.61
CA ASP A 26 -2.11 13.88 4.78
C ASP A 26 -1.69 12.46 5.23
N HIS A 27 -2.17 11.42 4.55
CA HIS A 27 -1.86 10.02 4.80
C HIS A 27 -0.88 9.43 3.78
N CYS A 28 -0.29 10.24 2.90
CA CYS A 28 0.85 9.81 2.09
C CYS A 28 2.06 9.60 3.02
N ALA A 29 2.71 8.44 2.95
CA ALA A 29 3.92 8.17 3.71
C ALA A 29 5.08 9.08 3.26
N GLY A 30 5.94 9.51 4.19
CA GLY A 30 7.15 10.29 3.92
C GLY A 30 7.19 11.67 4.58
N ASP A 31 8.29 12.40 4.38
CA ASP A 31 8.48 13.75 4.93
C ASP A 31 7.60 14.74 4.14
N GLN A 32 6.71 15.45 4.83
CA GLN A 32 5.77 16.42 4.24
C GLN A 32 4.69 15.83 3.31
N ASN A 33 4.37 14.53 3.47
CA ASN A 33 3.31 13.86 2.69
C ASN A 33 3.48 14.02 1.16
N PRO A 34 4.62 13.57 0.60
CA PRO A 34 4.94 13.79 -0.79
C PRO A 34 3.98 13.01 -1.70
N CYS A 35 3.40 13.74 -2.64
CA CYS A 35 2.46 13.23 -3.61
C CYS A 35 2.87 13.70 -5.01
N HIS A 36 2.46 12.95 -6.01
CA HIS A 36 2.77 13.25 -7.39
C HIS A 36 1.92 14.44 -7.88
N HIS A 37 2.58 15.54 -8.25
CA HIS A 37 1.94 16.82 -8.57
C HIS A 37 0.96 16.78 -9.76
N VAL A 38 1.01 15.76 -10.64
CA VAL A 38 0.04 15.61 -11.76
C VAL A 38 -1.26 14.93 -11.34
N ASN A 39 -1.17 13.84 -10.58
CA ASN A 39 -2.27 12.87 -10.37
C ASN A 39 -2.54 12.58 -8.89
N GLY A 40 -1.74 13.13 -7.97
CA GLY A 40 -1.93 13.00 -6.53
C GLY A 40 -1.63 11.61 -5.99
N THR A 41 -0.82 10.80 -6.69
CA THR A 41 -0.38 9.50 -6.17
C THR A 41 0.71 9.63 -5.12
N CYS A 42 0.62 8.85 -4.04
CA CYS A 42 1.68 8.76 -3.03
C CYS A 42 2.70 7.68 -3.45
N ASP A 43 3.88 8.10 -3.94
CA ASP A 43 4.91 7.17 -4.43
C ASP A 43 5.56 6.32 -3.32
N LEU A 44 5.54 6.83 -2.09
CA LEU A 44 6.09 6.16 -0.92
C LEU A 44 5.09 5.23 -0.21
N GLY A 45 3.85 5.17 -0.69
CA GLY A 45 2.76 4.42 -0.06
C GLY A 45 1.96 5.26 0.93
N CYS A 46 1.13 4.58 1.74
CA CYS A 46 0.19 5.19 2.66
C CYS A 46 0.52 4.89 4.12
N ASP A 47 0.09 5.79 5.00
CA ASP A 47 0.06 5.54 6.43
C ASP A 47 -0.82 4.31 6.78
N PRO A 48 -0.49 3.61 7.88
CA PRO A 48 -1.26 2.45 8.32
C PRO A 48 -2.73 2.85 8.55
N GLY A 49 -3.64 2.11 7.92
CA GLY A 49 -5.08 2.41 7.91
C GLY A 49 -5.57 3.14 6.69
N TYR A 50 -4.68 3.52 5.77
CA TYR A 50 -5.04 4.12 4.50
C TYR A 50 -4.56 3.28 3.33
N GLN A 51 -5.37 3.23 2.28
CA GLN A 51 -5.07 2.50 1.05
C GLN A 51 -5.51 3.27 -0.19
N GLY A 52 -5.12 2.74 -1.36
CA GLY A 52 -5.36 3.35 -2.66
C GLY A 52 -4.22 4.26 -3.10
N SER A 53 -4.29 4.71 -4.35
CA SER A 53 -3.21 5.48 -4.99
C SER A 53 -2.94 6.82 -4.30
N SER A 54 -3.99 7.44 -3.74
CA SER A 54 -3.94 8.74 -3.07
C SER A 54 -4.19 8.67 -1.56
N CYS A 55 -4.16 7.46 -0.97
CA CYS A 55 -4.34 7.24 0.47
C CYS A 55 -5.61 7.85 1.08
N THR A 56 -6.68 8.01 0.31
CA THR A 56 -7.96 8.57 0.77
C THR A 56 -8.95 7.53 1.26
N GLN A 57 -8.67 6.24 1.05
CA GLN A 57 -9.56 5.16 1.48
C GLN A 57 -9.08 4.61 2.82
N GLU A 58 -9.89 4.78 3.86
CA GLU A 58 -9.66 4.15 5.16
C GLU A 58 -9.92 2.64 5.05
N TYR A 59 -8.99 1.83 5.56
CA TYR A 59 -9.19 0.40 5.77
C TYR A 59 -9.06 0.08 7.26
N PRO A 60 -9.87 -0.86 7.77
CA PRO A 60 -9.78 -1.25 9.17
C PRO A 60 -8.43 -1.92 9.44
N VAL A 61 -7.56 -1.25 10.21
CA VAL A 61 -6.31 -1.79 10.74
C VAL A 61 -6.65 -2.82 11.82
N VAL A 62 -7.04 -4.02 11.40
CA VAL A 62 -7.25 -5.14 12.34
C VAL A 62 -5.89 -5.71 12.70
N ASP A 63 -5.36 -5.24 13.83
CA ASP A 63 -4.31 -5.90 14.62
C ASP A 63 -2.99 -6.24 13.88
N GLY A 64 -2.10 -5.26 13.75
CA GLY A 64 -0.65 -5.48 13.80
C GLY A 64 0.04 -6.30 12.71
N LEU A 65 -0.64 -6.73 11.65
CA LEU A 65 -0.02 -7.42 10.53
C LEU A 65 -0.22 -6.66 9.22
N SER A 66 0.88 -6.09 8.73
CA SER A 66 1.01 -5.73 7.33
C SER A 66 1.18 -7.01 6.50
N GLU A 67 0.10 -7.77 6.29
CA GLU A 67 -0.05 -8.44 5.00
C GLU A 67 -0.23 -7.36 3.93
N VAL A 68 0.88 -6.69 3.59
CA VAL A 68 1.10 -6.14 2.25
C VAL A 68 0.53 -7.18 1.31
N THR A 69 -0.44 -6.79 0.48
CA THR A 69 -1.06 -7.66 -0.50
C THR A 69 -0.03 -8.03 -1.57
N LEU A 70 0.99 -8.82 -1.20
CA LEU A 70 1.54 -9.81 -2.09
C LEU A 70 0.31 -10.56 -2.56
N LYS A 71 -0.05 -10.37 -3.83
CA LYS A 71 -1.02 -11.21 -4.51
C LYS A 71 -0.51 -12.64 -4.36
N SER A 72 -0.87 -13.31 -3.26
CA SER A 72 -0.76 -14.75 -3.09
C SER A 72 -1.88 -15.35 -3.92
N SER A 73 -1.72 -15.24 -5.23
CA SER A 73 -2.41 -16.04 -6.21
C SER A 73 -1.37 -16.99 -6.76
N ARG A 74 -1.02 -18.02 -5.97
CA ARG A 74 -0.99 -19.41 -6.44
C ARG A 74 -1.05 -20.36 -5.24
N HIS A 75 -2.21 -21.03 -5.17
CA HIS A 75 -2.61 -22.14 -4.30
C HIS A 75 -2.85 -21.84 -2.81
N LYS A 76 -4.13 -21.56 -2.51
CA LYS A 76 -4.78 -22.03 -1.28
C LYS A 76 -4.55 -23.55 -1.16
N ASN A 77 -3.52 -24.00 -0.45
CA ASN A 77 -3.58 -25.32 0.19
C ASN A 77 -4.48 -25.19 1.42
N LYS A 78 -5.77 -25.10 1.14
CA LYS A 78 -6.84 -25.28 2.11
C LYS A 78 -6.84 -26.75 2.54
N TRP A 79 -5.88 -27.16 3.37
CA TRP A 79 -6.05 -28.30 4.26
C TRP A 79 -6.31 -27.74 5.65
N SER A 80 -7.57 -27.35 5.85
CA SER A 80 -8.16 -27.27 7.17
C SER A 80 -7.89 -28.61 7.88
N SER A 81 -7.26 -28.54 9.06
CA SER A 81 -7.22 -29.59 10.09
C SER A 81 -6.12 -30.66 9.92
N PHE A 82 -5.45 -31.01 11.05
CA PHE A 82 -4.37 -32.00 11.24
C PHE A 82 -2.96 -31.48 10.84
N PHE A 83 -1.98 -31.16 11.69
CA PHE A 83 -1.45 -31.85 12.88
C PHE A 83 -0.62 -30.88 13.75
N HIS A 84 -1.18 -30.45 14.87
CA HIS A 84 -0.51 -30.18 16.15
C HIS A 84 -1.68 -30.32 17.14
N SER A 85 -1.89 -31.43 17.85
CA SER A 85 -0.91 -32.19 18.61
C SER A 85 -1.46 -33.58 18.91
N LEU A 86 -0.72 -34.64 18.56
CA LEU A 86 -0.71 -35.87 19.35
C LEU A 86 0.69 -36.47 19.20
N SER A 87 1.44 -36.31 20.28
CA SER A 87 2.61 -37.07 20.65
C SER A 87 2.46 -38.56 20.31
N CYS A 88 3.21 -39.04 19.32
CA CYS A 88 3.57 -40.44 19.21
C CYS A 88 5.09 -40.53 19.37
N GLY A 89 5.52 -40.91 20.58
CA GLY A 89 6.84 -41.45 20.78
C GLY A 89 6.92 -42.78 20.04
N GLU A 90 7.64 -42.79 18.92
CA GLU A 90 8.02 -44.03 18.25
C GLU A 90 9.39 -44.43 18.77
N THR A 91 9.39 -45.54 19.52
CA THR A 91 10.55 -46.24 20.06
C THR A 91 11.50 -46.64 18.92
N PHE A 92 12.73 -46.14 18.96
CA PHE A 92 13.84 -46.73 18.20
C PHE A 92 14.28 -48.04 18.88
N MET A 93 14.13 -49.16 18.16
CA MET A 93 15.01 -50.33 18.23
C MET A 93 15.39 -50.69 16.79
#